data_AF-A0A2V8A9K8-F1
#
_entry.id   AF-A0A2V8A9K8-F1
#
_cell.length_a   1.000
_cell.length_b   1.000
_cell.length_c   1.000
_cell.angle_alpha   90.00
_cell.angle_beta   90.00
_cell.angle_gamma   90.00
#
_symmetry.space_group_name_H-M   'P 1'
#
loop_
_entity.id
_entity.type
_entity.pdbx_description
1 polymer ?
#
loop_
_entity_poly.entity_id
_entity_poly.type
_entity_poly.pdbx_seq_one_letter_code
_entity_poly.pdbx_strand_id
1 'polypeptide(L)'
;MLEEGVDLMHGLAMTSVVGNGKVEALQLQPARFTGAINASPIAIDRDSAGTKFPVDNVIIAVGQHASLAWLPAEFRNERGTIEIDQFGRLGDTNVFGAGDIVQIGSGQPLMVVNAVGDGKRVAFNLHRVLSGQALEARAVPLDVITDLNRMNMTYFPHFARVQQAMLPAASRKLTQDEVIRSFSEEQAIEESNRCFSCGTCNACDNCYLVCPEPCIARSVRSNGLYKILIDYCKGCRVCIEECPTGCLEGVPELDFDTGVVRMDTAFAITQGLHGRQAEQLRQVPNLPPKDIENWR
;
A
#
# COMPACT_ATOMS: atom_id res chain seq x y z
N MET A 1 5.79 25.25 3.59
CA MET A 1 5.60 25.73 4.99
C MET A 1 6.79 26.54 5.50
N LEU A 2 7.97 25.97 5.76
CA LEU A 2 9.11 26.78 6.27
C LEU A 2 9.51 27.90 5.28
N GLU A 3 9.58 27.58 3.99
CA GLU A 3 9.79 28.58 2.91
C GLU A 3 8.68 29.64 2.82
N GLU A 4 7.50 29.32 3.35
CA GLU A 4 6.37 30.24 3.48
C GLU A 4 6.45 31.04 4.79
N GLY A 5 7.57 31.03 5.51
CA GLY A 5 7.73 31.75 6.77
C GLY A 5 6.79 31.26 7.88
N VAL A 6 6.40 29.98 7.83
CA VAL A 6 5.68 29.33 8.92
C VAL A 6 6.68 28.90 9.98
N ASP A 7 6.54 29.44 11.18
CA ASP A 7 7.36 29.04 12.33
C ASP A 7 6.75 27.81 13.01
N LEU A 8 7.55 26.76 13.18
CA LEU A 8 7.15 25.54 13.87
C LEU A 8 7.63 25.57 15.31
N MET A 9 6.68 25.70 16.23
CA MET A 9 6.94 25.69 17.67
C MET A 9 6.61 24.31 18.25
N HIS A 10 7.64 23.52 18.54
CA HIS A 10 7.48 22.17 19.08
C HIS A 10 7.44 22.15 20.61
N GLY A 11 6.82 21.11 21.19
CA GLY A 11 6.84 20.88 22.63
C GLY A 11 6.06 21.92 23.43
N LEU A 12 5.09 22.60 22.80
CA LEU A 12 4.24 23.59 23.44
C LEU A 12 2.77 23.23 23.19
N ALA A 13 1.95 23.36 24.22
CA ALA A 13 0.50 23.28 24.14
C ALA A 13 -0.12 24.65 24.41
N MET A 14 -1.13 24.99 23.61
CA MET A 14 -2.00 26.13 23.87
C MET A 14 -2.95 25.79 25.02
N THR A 15 -2.94 26.57 26.10
CA THR A 15 -3.80 26.34 27.28
C THR A 15 -4.94 27.35 27.39
N SER A 16 -4.77 28.56 26.87
CA SER A 16 -5.85 29.53 26.72
C SER A 16 -5.58 30.55 25.62
N VAL A 17 -6.64 31.21 25.16
CA VAL A 17 -6.58 32.39 24.30
C VAL A 17 -6.82 33.62 25.17
N VAL A 18 -5.96 34.63 25.06
CA VAL A 18 -5.98 35.84 25.88
C VAL A 18 -6.40 37.03 25.01
N GLY A 19 -7.29 37.86 25.54
CA GLY A 19 -7.63 39.17 24.99
C GLY A 19 -8.96 39.72 25.53
N ASN A 20 -9.26 40.98 25.22
CA ASN A 20 -10.48 41.67 25.66
C ASN A 20 -11.35 42.05 24.46
N GLY A 21 -12.34 41.22 24.14
CA GLY A 21 -13.23 41.41 22.98
C GLY A 21 -12.61 41.06 21.62
N LYS A 22 -11.30 40.82 21.56
CA LYS A 22 -10.55 40.29 20.41
C LYS A 22 -9.36 39.44 20.90
N VAL A 23 -8.80 38.61 20.03
CA VAL A 23 -7.59 37.84 20.35
C VAL A 23 -6.38 38.78 20.39
N GLU A 24 -5.52 38.61 21.40
CA GLU A 24 -4.28 39.38 21.56
C GLU A 24 -3.06 38.48 21.74
N ALA A 25 -3.23 37.30 22.38
CA ALA A 25 -2.15 36.35 22.59
C ALA A 25 -2.65 34.92 22.85
N LEU A 26 -1.77 33.94 22.66
CA LEU A 26 -1.90 32.57 23.16
C LEU A 26 -1.14 32.41 24.47
N GLN A 27 -1.75 31.73 25.44
CA GLN A 27 -1.02 31.20 26.57
C GLN A 27 -0.49 29.81 26.18
N LEU A 28 0.84 29.68 26.16
CA LEU A 28 1.54 28.44 25.83
C LEU A 28 2.20 27.86 27.08
N GLN A 29 2.18 26.54 27.20
CA GLN A 29 2.92 25.80 28.23
C GLN A 29 3.70 24.64 27.61
N PRO A 30 4.86 24.25 28.17
CA PRO A 30 5.59 23.07 27.75
C PRO A 30 4.69 21.84 27.77
N ALA A 31 4.80 21.05 26.71
CA ALA A 31 4.03 19.83 26.54
C ALA A 31 4.91 18.74 25.96
N ARG A 32 4.68 17.51 26.41
CA ARG A 32 5.37 16.31 25.94
C ARG A 32 4.39 15.18 25.71
N PHE A 33 4.66 14.36 24.71
CA PHE A 33 3.97 13.09 24.56
C PHE A 33 4.37 12.17 25.72
N THR A 34 3.39 11.51 26.31
CA THR A 34 3.59 10.53 27.38
C THR A 34 3.16 9.12 26.98
N GLY A 35 2.56 8.96 25.80
CA GLY A 35 2.29 7.67 25.18
C GLY A 35 3.49 7.12 24.39
N ALA A 36 3.33 5.91 23.84
CA ALA A 36 4.26 5.38 22.86
C ALA A 36 4.33 6.31 21.63
N ILE A 37 5.52 6.43 21.04
CA ILE A 37 5.92 7.21 19.85
C ILE A 37 4.76 7.94 19.14
N ASN A 38 4.75 9.27 19.23
CA ASN A 38 3.80 10.17 18.55
C ASN A 38 2.32 9.96 18.92
N ALA A 39 2.00 9.28 20.02
CA ALA A 39 0.64 9.09 20.47
C ALA A 39 0.29 9.93 21.72
N SER A 40 -0.99 10.28 21.77
CA SER A 40 -1.66 10.72 23.00
C SER A 40 -1.47 9.69 24.13
N PRO A 41 -1.46 10.11 25.41
CA PRO A 41 -1.80 11.45 25.90
C PRO A 41 -0.63 12.44 25.85
N ILE A 42 -0.97 13.71 25.66
CA ILE A 42 -0.04 14.85 25.80
C ILE A 42 -0.10 15.32 27.25
N ALA A 43 1.04 15.27 27.95
CA ALA A 43 1.18 15.88 29.26
C ALA A 43 1.60 17.34 29.10
N ILE A 44 0.82 18.24 29.70
CA ILE A 44 1.09 19.67 29.74
C ILE A 44 1.63 20.00 31.12
N ASP A 45 2.79 20.64 31.18
CA ASP A 45 3.36 21.14 32.42
C ASP A 45 2.65 22.43 32.84
N ARG A 46 1.56 22.26 33.60
CA ARG A 46 0.73 23.39 34.04
C ARG A 46 1.35 24.22 35.15
N ASP A 47 2.35 23.68 35.85
CA ASP A 47 3.05 24.36 36.94
C ASP A 47 4.19 25.25 36.43
N SER A 48 4.65 25.00 35.21
CA SER A 48 5.60 25.88 34.52
C SER A 48 5.03 27.29 34.29
N ALA A 49 5.92 28.29 34.36
CA ALA A 49 5.62 29.64 33.93
C ALA A 49 5.31 29.63 32.43
N GLY A 50 4.02 29.68 32.08
CA GLY A 50 3.60 29.69 30.68
C GLY A 50 4.03 30.98 29.97
N THR A 51 4.23 30.88 28.66
CA THR A 51 4.64 32.01 27.81
C THR A 51 3.44 32.58 27.08
N LYS A 52 3.31 33.91 27.08
CA LYS A 52 2.36 34.60 26.21
C LYS A 52 2.97 34.81 24.83
N PHE A 53 2.30 34.32 23.80
CA PHE A 53 2.72 34.47 22.41
C PHE A 53 1.72 35.37 21.66
N PRO A 54 2.10 36.59 21.24
CA PRO A 54 1.18 37.54 20.65
C PRO A 54 0.69 37.06 19.28
N VAL A 55 -0.63 37.05 19.08
CA VAL A 55 -1.29 36.69 17.81
C VAL A 55 -2.60 37.44 17.67
N ASP A 56 -3.02 37.68 16.43
CA ASP A 56 -4.31 38.31 16.14
C ASP A 56 -5.41 37.30 15.78
N ASN A 57 -5.03 36.10 15.35
CA ASN A 57 -5.93 35.05 14.89
C ASN A 57 -5.44 33.67 15.36
N VAL A 58 -6.40 32.79 15.66
CA VAL A 58 -6.11 31.42 16.10
C VAL A 58 -7.00 30.47 15.30
N ILE A 59 -6.37 29.55 14.57
CA ILE A 59 -7.06 28.44 13.90
C ILE A 59 -6.74 27.18 14.70
N ILE A 60 -7.74 26.61 15.34
CA ILE A 60 -7.58 25.39 16.13
C ILE A 60 -7.83 24.20 15.19
N ALA A 61 -6.80 23.40 14.97
CA ALA A 61 -6.92 22.12 14.28
C ALA A 61 -7.60 21.10 15.21
N VAL A 62 -8.92 21.15 15.28
CA VAL A 62 -9.70 20.18 16.05
C VAL A 62 -9.73 18.83 15.34
N GLY A 63 -9.61 17.75 16.11
CA GLY A 63 -9.90 16.42 15.60
C GLY A 63 -11.40 16.21 15.40
N GLN A 64 -11.77 14.98 15.08
CA GLN A 64 -13.16 14.57 14.89
C GLN A 64 -13.61 13.60 15.97
N HIS A 65 -14.91 13.58 16.24
CA HIS A 65 -15.56 12.60 17.12
C HIS A 65 -16.75 11.98 16.39
N ALA A 66 -17.02 10.70 16.65
CA ALA A 66 -18.16 10.02 16.04
C ALA A 66 -19.46 10.39 16.80
N SER A 67 -20.49 10.80 16.07
CA SER A 67 -21.82 11.04 16.64
C SER A 67 -22.62 9.73 16.64
N LEU A 68 -22.51 8.98 17.74
CA LEU A 68 -23.06 7.62 17.86
C LEU A 68 -24.13 7.45 18.93
N ALA A 69 -24.73 8.53 19.44
CA ALA A 69 -25.73 8.47 20.51
C ALA A 69 -26.91 7.50 20.23
N TRP A 70 -27.22 7.28 18.94
CA TRP A 70 -28.28 6.40 18.44
C TRP A 70 -27.90 4.91 18.41
N LEU A 71 -26.60 4.56 18.43
CA LEU A 71 -26.13 3.19 18.29
C LEU A 71 -26.01 2.52 19.67
N PRO A 72 -26.53 1.30 19.91
CA PRO A 72 -26.35 0.61 21.19
C PRO A 72 -24.88 0.49 21.58
N ALA A 73 -24.61 0.51 22.90
CA ALA A 73 -23.25 0.53 23.43
C ALA A 73 -22.45 -0.74 23.07
N GLU A 74 -23.11 -1.88 22.89
CA GLU A 74 -22.49 -3.14 22.48
C GLU A 74 -21.85 -3.12 21.08
N PHE A 75 -22.22 -2.17 20.22
CA PHE A 75 -21.63 -2.00 18.89
C PHE A 75 -20.58 -0.88 18.85
N ARG A 76 -20.22 -0.33 20.02
CA ARG A 76 -19.21 0.71 20.15
C ARG A 76 -17.96 0.12 20.78
N ASN A 77 -16.80 0.41 20.20
CA ASN A 77 -15.54 0.06 20.85
C ASN A 77 -15.20 1.04 21.99
N GLU A 78 -14.15 0.70 22.76
CA GLU A 78 -13.67 1.48 23.91
C GLU A 78 -13.27 2.92 23.58
N ARG A 79 -13.10 3.25 22.30
CA ARG A 79 -12.67 4.57 21.82
C ARG A 79 -13.81 5.40 21.22
N GLY A 80 -15.04 4.91 21.34
CA GLY A 80 -16.24 5.65 20.92
C GLY A 80 -16.49 5.64 19.42
N THR A 81 -16.01 4.62 18.69
CA THR A 81 -16.38 4.34 17.31
C THR A 81 -17.16 3.04 17.17
N ILE A 82 -17.65 2.77 15.96
CA ILE A 82 -18.36 1.54 15.63
C ILE A 82 -17.37 0.38 15.59
N GLU A 83 -17.69 -0.70 16.31
CA GLU A 83 -16.97 -1.96 16.24
C GLU A 83 -17.43 -2.79 15.04
N ILE A 84 -16.45 -3.24 14.24
CA ILE A 84 -16.69 -4.06 13.05
C ILE A 84 -15.75 -5.25 13.01
N ASP A 85 -16.19 -6.32 12.37
CA ASP A 85 -15.35 -7.47 12.06
C ASP A 85 -14.41 -7.21 10.85
N GLN A 86 -13.63 -8.23 10.50
CA GLN A 86 -12.72 -8.21 9.36
C GLN A 86 -13.42 -8.03 7.99
N PHE A 87 -14.73 -8.23 7.90
CA PHE A 87 -15.53 -8.04 6.69
C PHE A 87 -16.19 -6.65 6.62
N GLY A 88 -16.20 -5.93 7.75
CA GLY A 88 -16.81 -4.61 7.91
C GLY A 88 -18.21 -4.67 8.50
N ARG A 89 -18.61 -5.80 9.06
CA ARG A 89 -19.94 -6.07 9.62
C ARG A 89 -19.97 -5.74 11.12
N LEU A 90 -21.08 -5.17 11.59
CA LEU A 90 -21.30 -4.89 13.00
C LEU A 90 -21.89 -6.14 13.66
N GLY A 91 -21.11 -6.83 14.51
CA GLY A 91 -21.53 -8.05 15.18
C GLY A 91 -22.16 -9.08 14.21
N ASP A 92 -23.20 -9.77 14.66
CA ASP A 92 -24.00 -10.67 13.81
C ASP A 92 -25.24 -9.97 13.20
N THR A 93 -25.07 -8.77 12.64
CA THR A 93 -26.17 -7.97 12.05
C THR A 93 -25.98 -7.76 10.55
N ASN A 94 -27.03 -7.41 9.79
CA ASN A 94 -26.85 -7.03 8.38
C ASN A 94 -26.40 -5.56 8.19
N VAL A 95 -25.76 -4.97 9.21
CA VAL A 95 -25.27 -3.59 9.18
C VAL A 95 -23.75 -3.61 8.99
N PHE A 96 -23.26 -2.73 8.11
CA PHE A 96 -21.84 -2.61 7.79
C PHE A 96 -21.36 -1.17 8.01
N GLY A 97 -20.11 -1.02 8.42
CA GLY A 97 -19.47 0.27 8.66
C GLY A 97 -18.17 0.41 7.87
N ALA A 98 -17.92 1.59 7.32
CA ALA A 98 -16.72 1.92 6.54
C ALA A 98 -16.25 3.35 6.81
N GLY A 99 -14.94 3.58 6.66
CA GLY A 99 -14.35 4.90 6.76
C GLY A 99 -14.14 5.36 8.19
N ASP A 100 -14.07 6.67 8.38
CA ASP A 100 -13.65 7.27 9.65
C ASP A 100 -14.49 6.82 10.85
N ILE A 101 -15.79 6.55 10.65
CA ILE A 101 -16.71 6.13 11.73
C ILE A 101 -16.35 4.75 12.35
N VAL A 102 -15.59 3.93 11.63
CA VAL A 102 -15.03 2.64 12.11
C VAL A 102 -13.52 2.70 12.34
N GLN A 103 -12.83 3.73 11.83
CA GLN A 103 -11.37 3.87 11.96
C GLN A 103 -10.93 4.79 13.10
N ILE A 104 -11.74 5.77 13.52
CA ILE A 104 -11.36 6.69 14.61
C ILE A 104 -11.06 5.82 15.84
N GLY A 105 -9.84 5.88 16.33
CA GLY A 105 -9.41 5.10 17.49
C GLY A 105 -8.81 3.72 17.17
N SER A 106 -8.88 3.18 15.96
CA SER A 106 -8.28 1.87 15.60
C SER A 106 -6.74 1.80 15.71
N GLY A 107 -6.07 2.93 16.01
CA GLY A 107 -4.62 3.06 15.98
C GLY A 107 -4.07 3.23 14.55
N GLN A 108 -4.92 3.08 13.53
CA GLN A 108 -4.58 3.40 12.15
C GLN A 108 -4.71 4.90 11.90
N PRO A 109 -3.85 5.48 11.03
CA PRO A 109 -3.99 6.87 10.61
C PRO A 109 -5.35 7.08 9.93
N LEU A 110 -6.06 8.14 10.30
CA LEU A 110 -7.28 8.56 9.60
C LEU A 110 -6.90 9.17 8.26
N MET A 111 -6.84 8.33 7.24
CA MET A 111 -6.41 8.71 5.90
C MET A 111 -7.51 8.38 4.91
N VAL A 112 -7.71 9.26 3.93
CA VAL A 112 -8.67 9.07 2.84
C VAL A 112 -8.47 7.71 2.15
N VAL A 113 -7.21 7.27 2.00
CA VAL A 113 -6.88 5.97 1.39
C VAL A 113 -7.43 4.79 2.20
N ASN A 114 -7.43 4.89 3.54
CA ASN A 114 -7.96 3.86 4.41
C ASN A 114 -9.49 3.82 4.31
N ALA A 115 -10.15 4.99 4.27
CA ALA A 115 -11.60 5.06 4.10
C ALA A 115 -12.06 4.49 2.74
N VAL A 116 -11.31 4.76 1.67
CA VAL A 116 -11.56 4.15 0.35
C VAL A 116 -11.35 2.63 0.39
N GLY A 117 -10.31 2.16 1.09
CA GLY A 117 -10.05 0.74 1.31
C GLY A 117 -11.22 0.02 1.98
N ASP A 118 -11.75 0.60 3.06
CA ASP A 118 -12.93 0.11 3.76
C ASP A 118 -14.17 0.11 2.88
N GLY A 119 -14.42 1.20 2.16
CA GLY A 119 -15.58 1.28 1.26
C GLY A 119 -15.58 0.15 0.23
N LYS A 120 -14.42 -0.17 -0.35
CA LYS A 120 -14.30 -1.30 -1.30
C LYS A 120 -14.48 -2.67 -0.61
N ARG A 121 -13.97 -2.86 0.61
CA ARG A 121 -14.13 -4.09 1.40
C ARG A 121 -15.59 -4.33 1.78
N VAL A 122 -16.27 -3.30 2.25
CA VAL A 122 -17.69 -3.35 2.64
C VAL A 122 -18.58 -3.56 1.41
N ALA A 123 -18.34 -2.84 0.31
CA ALA A 123 -19.11 -3.02 -0.92
C ALA A 123 -19.01 -4.48 -1.45
N PHE A 124 -17.81 -5.07 -1.40
CA PHE A 124 -17.60 -6.47 -1.76
C PHE A 124 -18.44 -7.43 -0.90
N ASN A 125 -18.40 -7.28 0.43
CA ASN A 125 -19.13 -8.17 1.33
C ASN A 125 -20.64 -7.93 1.35
N LEU A 126 -21.09 -6.68 1.18
CA LEU A 126 -22.51 -6.35 0.98
C LEU A 126 -23.06 -7.07 -0.26
N HIS A 127 -22.32 -7.06 -1.37
CA HIS A 127 -22.74 -7.78 -2.57
C HIS A 127 -22.90 -9.29 -2.32
N ARG A 128 -22.01 -9.90 -1.54
CA ARG A 128 -22.10 -11.32 -1.18
C ARG A 128 -23.35 -11.62 -0.37
N VAL A 129 -23.62 -10.83 0.68
CA VAL A 129 -24.84 -10.96 1.50
C VAL A 129 -26.09 -10.82 0.63
N LEU A 130 -26.15 -9.79 -0.22
CA LEU A 130 -27.28 -9.58 -1.13
C LEU A 130 -27.46 -10.71 -2.16
N SER A 131 -26.38 -11.42 -2.48
CA SER A 131 -26.37 -12.54 -3.43
C SER A 131 -26.52 -13.91 -2.74
N GLY A 132 -26.77 -13.95 -1.43
CA GLY A 132 -26.88 -15.21 -0.67
C GLY A 132 -25.56 -15.98 -0.53
N GLN A 133 -24.43 -15.31 -0.72
CA GLN A 133 -23.10 -15.88 -0.54
C GLN A 133 -22.59 -15.60 0.89
N ALA A 134 -21.66 -16.43 1.37
CA ALA A 134 -20.99 -16.20 2.65
C ALA A 134 -20.18 -14.88 2.63
N LEU A 135 -19.68 -14.43 3.78
CA LEU A 135 -18.70 -13.33 3.83
C LEU A 135 -17.31 -13.84 3.47
N GLU A 136 -16.46 -12.98 2.92
CA GLU A 136 -15.08 -13.32 2.57
C GLU A 136 -14.13 -12.16 2.77
N ALA A 137 -12.92 -12.51 3.20
CA ALA A 137 -11.85 -11.54 3.36
C ALA A 137 -11.44 -11.08 1.97
N ARG A 138 -11.56 -9.78 1.72
CA ARG A 138 -11.15 -9.20 0.44
C ARG A 138 -9.62 -9.17 0.38
N ALA A 139 -9.03 -10.21 -0.20
CA ALA A 139 -7.62 -10.23 -0.54
C ALA A 139 -7.40 -9.40 -1.82
N VAL A 140 -6.63 -8.31 -1.71
CA VAL A 140 -6.06 -7.66 -2.89
C VAL A 140 -4.68 -8.29 -3.08
N PRO A 141 -4.45 -9.06 -4.15
CA PRO A 141 -3.11 -9.58 -4.42
C PRO A 141 -2.17 -8.39 -4.59
N LEU A 142 -1.16 -8.31 -3.73
CA LEU A 142 -0.06 -7.37 -3.92
C LEU A 142 0.86 -7.95 -4.99
N ASP A 143 0.61 -7.60 -6.24
CA ASP A 143 1.42 -8.02 -7.39
C ASP A 143 2.73 -7.21 -7.54
N VAL A 144 3.20 -6.59 -6.46
CA VAL A 144 4.36 -5.70 -6.48
C VAL A 144 5.44 -6.23 -5.56
N ILE A 145 6.65 -6.35 -6.10
CA ILE A 145 7.84 -6.63 -5.30
C ILE A 145 8.28 -5.35 -4.61
N THR A 146 8.26 -5.38 -3.28
CA THR A 146 8.72 -4.25 -2.44
C THR A 146 10.17 -4.42 -1.96
N ASP A 147 10.74 -5.61 -2.12
CA ASP A 147 12.13 -5.92 -1.77
C ASP A 147 13.01 -5.82 -3.01
N LEU A 148 13.87 -4.81 -3.05
CA LEU A 148 14.82 -4.60 -4.16
C LEU A 148 15.77 -5.78 -4.35
N ASN A 149 16.05 -6.58 -3.32
CA ASN A 149 16.92 -7.75 -3.45
C ASN A 149 16.32 -8.86 -4.33
N ARG A 150 15.01 -8.81 -4.58
CA ARG A 150 14.34 -9.74 -5.51
C ARG A 150 14.41 -9.27 -6.97
N MET A 151 15.01 -8.12 -7.24
CA MET A 151 15.14 -7.53 -8.57
C MET A 151 16.59 -7.56 -9.02
N ASN A 152 16.84 -7.79 -10.31
CA ASN A 152 18.19 -7.68 -10.84
C ASN A 152 18.49 -6.23 -11.23
N MET A 153 19.09 -5.50 -10.28
CA MET A 153 19.42 -4.08 -10.41
C MET A 153 20.50 -3.78 -11.48
N THR A 154 21.22 -4.80 -11.97
CA THR A 154 22.21 -4.65 -13.05
C THR A 154 21.59 -4.08 -14.33
N TYR A 155 20.31 -4.37 -14.55
CA TYR A 155 19.57 -3.93 -15.73
C TYR A 155 18.94 -2.53 -15.59
N PHE A 156 19.06 -1.88 -14.42
CA PHE A 156 18.48 -0.56 -14.17
C PHE A 156 19.57 0.46 -13.87
N PRO A 157 19.94 1.31 -14.85
CA PRO A 157 20.90 2.37 -14.61
C PRO A 157 20.36 3.38 -13.59
N HIS A 158 21.25 3.94 -12.78
CA HIS A 158 20.88 4.99 -11.86
C HIS A 158 20.72 6.33 -12.59
N PHE A 159 19.48 6.82 -12.64
CA PHE A 159 19.17 8.16 -13.12
C PHE A 159 18.69 9.04 -11.96
N ALA A 160 19.11 10.30 -11.96
CA ALA A 160 18.60 11.30 -11.03
C ALA A 160 17.08 11.46 -11.20
N ARG A 161 16.38 11.73 -10.10
CA ARG A 161 14.94 12.02 -10.16
C ARG A 161 14.73 13.39 -10.81
N VAL A 162 13.78 13.46 -11.75
CA VAL A 162 13.33 14.75 -12.28
C VAL A 162 12.78 15.58 -11.13
N GLN A 163 13.28 16.81 -10.99
CA GLN A 163 12.80 17.72 -9.95
C GLN A 163 11.45 18.28 -10.36
N GLN A 164 10.41 17.90 -9.62
CA GLN A 164 9.06 18.39 -9.86
C GLN A 164 8.98 19.88 -9.55
N ALA A 165 8.52 20.66 -10.53
CA ALA A 165 8.36 22.09 -10.35
C ALA A 165 7.29 22.37 -9.29
N MET A 166 7.57 23.31 -8.41
CA MET A 166 6.60 23.81 -7.44
C MET A 166 6.44 25.32 -7.63
N LEU A 167 5.25 25.84 -7.32
CA LEU A 167 5.06 27.29 -7.28
C LEU A 167 6.06 27.94 -6.30
N PRO A 168 6.54 29.16 -6.54
CA PRO A 168 7.38 29.86 -5.57
C PRO A 168 6.64 30.10 -4.26
N ALA A 169 7.33 29.98 -3.12
CA ALA A 169 6.72 30.13 -1.79
C ALA A 169 6.01 31.47 -1.59
N ALA A 170 6.49 32.55 -2.21
CA ALA A 170 5.85 33.87 -2.19
C ALA A 170 4.45 33.86 -2.83
N SER A 171 4.23 33.04 -3.87
CA SER A 171 2.95 32.95 -4.58
C SER A 171 1.97 31.98 -3.90
N ARG A 172 2.47 30.90 -3.28
CA ARG A 172 1.64 29.87 -2.61
C ARG A 172 0.69 30.42 -1.56
N LYS A 173 1.04 31.56 -0.94
CA LYS A 173 0.23 32.24 0.10
C LYS A 173 -0.92 33.07 -0.44
N LEU A 174 -0.89 33.41 -1.73
CA LEU A 174 -1.75 34.43 -2.33
C LEU A 174 -2.79 33.84 -3.27
N THR A 175 -2.61 32.59 -3.72
CA THR A 175 -3.47 31.94 -4.69
C THR A 175 -3.95 30.58 -4.19
N GLN A 176 -4.91 29.99 -4.91
CA GLN A 176 -5.36 28.61 -4.72
C GLN A 176 -4.88 27.75 -5.91
N ASP A 177 -3.82 28.19 -6.59
CA ASP A 177 -3.27 27.48 -7.74
C ASP A 177 -2.56 26.21 -7.28
N GLU A 178 -2.52 25.22 -8.17
CA GLU A 178 -1.82 23.96 -7.94
C GLU A 178 -0.34 24.21 -7.59
N VAL A 179 0.04 23.87 -6.36
CA VAL A 179 1.39 24.11 -5.82
C VAL A 179 2.39 23.15 -6.43
N ILE A 180 2.03 21.86 -6.51
CA ILE A 180 2.87 20.81 -7.07
C ILE A 180 2.51 20.69 -8.55
N ARG A 181 3.35 21.23 -9.43
CA ARG A 181 3.05 21.28 -10.85
C ARG A 181 3.19 19.89 -11.47
N SER A 182 2.32 19.59 -12.42
CA SER A 182 2.46 18.39 -13.25
C SER A 182 3.78 18.45 -14.04
N PHE A 183 4.32 17.28 -14.34
CA PHE A 183 5.41 17.14 -15.30
C PHE A 183 4.99 17.62 -16.69
N SER A 184 5.96 18.15 -17.45
CA SER A 184 5.80 18.23 -18.91
C SER A 184 5.73 16.82 -19.51
N GLU A 185 5.31 16.70 -20.75
CA GLU A 185 5.27 15.41 -21.44
C GLU A 185 6.66 14.76 -21.48
N GLU A 186 7.70 15.55 -21.78
CA GLU A 186 9.09 15.10 -21.83
C GLU A 186 9.58 14.60 -20.46
N GLN A 187 9.26 15.35 -19.40
CA GLN A 187 9.59 14.96 -18.02
C GLN A 187 8.85 13.71 -17.59
N ALA A 188 7.57 13.57 -17.97
CA ALA A 188 6.78 12.40 -17.67
C ALA A 188 7.34 11.15 -18.38
N ILE A 189 7.78 11.29 -19.64
CA ILE A 189 8.45 10.23 -20.39
C ILE A 189 9.77 9.85 -19.70
N GLU A 190 10.61 10.83 -19.35
CA GLU A 190 11.87 10.59 -18.65
C GLU A 190 11.68 9.86 -17.32
N GLU A 191 10.73 10.30 -16.49
CA GLU A 191 10.44 9.64 -15.21
C GLU A 191 9.80 8.26 -15.41
N SER A 192 8.98 8.07 -16.45
CA SER A 192 8.41 6.76 -16.78
C SER A 192 9.47 5.74 -17.21
N ASN A 193 10.53 6.17 -17.89
CA ASN A 193 11.66 5.33 -18.27
C ASN A 193 12.50 4.86 -17.07
N ARG A 194 12.30 5.45 -15.89
CA ARG A 194 12.91 5.02 -14.62
C ARG A 194 12.07 3.97 -13.89
N CYS A 195 10.90 3.61 -14.41
CA CYS A 195 10.03 2.58 -13.82
C CYS A 195 10.69 1.20 -13.88
N PHE A 196 10.87 0.55 -12.73
CA PHE A 196 11.47 -0.78 -12.66
C PHE A 196 10.51 -1.91 -13.04
N SER A 197 9.22 -1.63 -13.27
CA SER A 197 8.18 -2.65 -13.45
C SER A 197 8.20 -3.71 -12.34
N CYS A 198 8.51 -3.33 -11.10
CA CYS A 198 8.77 -4.26 -9.99
C CYS A 198 7.65 -5.30 -9.81
N GLY A 199 8.01 -6.58 -9.87
CA GLY A 199 7.07 -7.70 -9.77
C GLY A 199 6.22 -7.98 -11.01
N THR A 200 6.35 -7.18 -12.07
CA THR A 200 5.57 -7.31 -13.31
C THR A 200 6.50 -7.56 -14.50
N CYS A 201 6.18 -8.53 -15.35
CA CYS A 201 6.97 -8.70 -16.57
C CYS A 201 6.72 -7.56 -17.56
N ASN A 202 7.79 -6.96 -18.06
CA ASN A 202 7.79 -5.92 -19.10
C ASN A 202 8.13 -6.47 -20.51
N ALA A 203 8.19 -7.79 -20.65
CA ALA A 203 8.50 -8.51 -21.89
C ALA A 203 9.87 -8.23 -22.51
N CYS A 204 10.91 -8.04 -21.69
CA CYS A 204 12.28 -7.78 -22.14
C CYS A 204 13.00 -8.92 -22.89
N ASP A 205 12.38 -10.09 -23.07
CA ASP A 205 12.96 -11.29 -23.69
C ASP A 205 14.20 -11.89 -22.98
N ASN A 206 14.70 -11.31 -21.87
CA ASN A 206 15.86 -11.85 -21.14
C ASN A 206 15.69 -13.33 -20.78
N CYS A 207 14.57 -13.70 -20.13
CA CYS A 207 14.30 -15.08 -19.74
C CYS A 207 14.30 -16.05 -20.94
N TYR A 208 13.83 -15.59 -22.10
CA TYR A 208 13.81 -16.38 -23.34
C TYR A 208 15.21 -16.60 -23.89
N LEU A 209 16.05 -15.56 -23.88
CA LEU A 209 17.41 -15.60 -24.42
C LEU A 209 18.38 -16.41 -23.56
N VAL A 210 18.26 -16.32 -22.23
CA VAL A 210 19.20 -16.95 -21.29
C VAL A 210 18.85 -18.40 -20.94
N CYS A 211 17.69 -18.89 -21.40
CA CYS A 211 17.28 -20.26 -21.10
C CYS A 211 18.15 -21.27 -21.88
N PRO A 212 18.94 -22.13 -21.21
CA PRO A 212 19.84 -23.05 -21.90
C PRO A 212 19.11 -24.24 -22.56
N GLU A 213 17.90 -24.56 -22.08
CA GLU A 213 17.10 -25.74 -22.48
C GLU A 213 15.85 -25.36 -23.32
N PRO A 214 15.91 -24.22 -24.04
CA PRO A 214 14.77 -23.51 -24.65
C PRO A 214 13.36 -23.68 -24.03
N CYS A 215 13.26 -23.69 -22.70
CA CYS A 215 12.00 -23.97 -22.01
C CYS A 215 11.04 -22.77 -21.95
N ILE A 216 11.46 -21.60 -22.40
CA ILE A 216 10.62 -20.39 -22.43
C ILE A 216 10.04 -20.26 -23.84
N ALA A 217 8.74 -20.50 -23.98
CA ALA A 217 8.02 -20.38 -25.24
C ALA A 217 7.33 -19.02 -25.34
N ARG A 218 7.38 -18.41 -26.53
CA ARG A 218 6.65 -17.17 -26.84
C ARG A 218 5.59 -17.47 -27.90
N SER A 219 4.32 -17.48 -27.49
CA SER A 219 3.21 -17.94 -28.35
C SER A 219 2.95 -17.06 -29.57
N VAL A 220 3.28 -15.76 -29.47
CA VAL A 220 3.18 -14.78 -30.55
C VAL A 220 4.33 -13.79 -30.41
N ARG A 221 4.91 -13.30 -31.51
CA ARG A 221 5.85 -12.15 -31.52
C ARG A 221 5.10 -10.83 -31.21
N SER A 222 4.32 -10.81 -30.14
CA SER A 222 3.70 -9.62 -29.56
C SER A 222 4.16 -9.50 -28.11
N ASN A 223 4.05 -8.31 -27.52
CA ASN A 223 4.55 -8.05 -26.18
C ASN A 223 3.82 -8.92 -25.13
N GLY A 224 4.60 -9.73 -24.39
CA GLY A 224 4.23 -10.17 -23.05
C GLY A 224 3.41 -11.45 -22.89
N LEU A 225 3.57 -12.47 -23.73
CA LEU A 225 2.99 -13.80 -23.44
C LEU A 225 4.07 -14.88 -23.52
N TYR A 226 4.78 -15.07 -22.42
CA TYR A 226 5.72 -16.18 -22.26
C TYR A 226 5.03 -17.33 -21.54
N LYS A 227 5.42 -18.54 -21.92
CA LYS A 227 5.00 -19.80 -21.33
C LYS A 227 6.23 -20.59 -20.93
N ILE A 228 6.30 -21.02 -19.68
CA ILE A 228 7.36 -21.91 -19.20
C ILE A 228 6.91 -23.35 -19.47
N LEU A 229 7.70 -24.07 -20.26
CA LEU A 229 7.53 -25.48 -20.55
C LEU A 229 8.19 -26.29 -19.45
N ILE A 230 7.49 -26.39 -18.30
CA ILE A 230 8.00 -27.01 -17.06
C ILE A 230 8.53 -28.43 -17.29
N ASP A 231 7.91 -29.21 -18.17
CA ASP A 231 8.29 -30.58 -18.51
C ASP A 231 9.71 -30.73 -19.06
N TYR A 232 10.23 -29.66 -19.64
CA TYR A 232 11.59 -29.62 -20.19
C TYR A 232 12.55 -28.85 -19.28
N CYS A 233 12.02 -28.09 -18.31
CA CYS A 233 12.82 -27.28 -17.40
C CYS A 233 13.74 -28.17 -16.56
N LYS A 234 15.02 -27.79 -16.49
CA LYS A 234 16.03 -28.47 -15.65
C LYS A 234 16.35 -27.73 -14.36
N GLY A 235 15.48 -26.79 -13.96
CA GLY A 235 15.60 -26.02 -12.71
C GLY A 235 16.92 -25.30 -12.50
N CYS A 236 17.59 -24.86 -13.58
CA CYS A 236 18.87 -24.15 -13.50
C CYS A 236 18.75 -22.71 -12.98
N ARG A 237 17.53 -22.16 -12.93
CA ARG A 237 17.17 -20.82 -12.40
C ARG A 237 17.84 -19.61 -13.06
N VAL A 238 18.60 -19.78 -14.14
CA VAL A 238 19.23 -18.66 -14.87
C VAL A 238 18.18 -17.62 -15.29
N CYS A 239 17.01 -18.04 -15.76
CA CYS A 239 15.93 -17.10 -16.13
C CYS A 239 15.36 -16.30 -14.95
N ILE A 240 15.43 -16.83 -13.71
CA ILE A 240 15.00 -16.13 -12.49
C ILE A 240 16.06 -15.08 -12.15
N GLU A 241 17.33 -15.47 -12.10
CA GLU A 241 18.45 -14.58 -11.77
C GLU A 241 18.57 -13.41 -12.75
N GLU A 242 18.35 -13.68 -14.04
CA GLU A 242 18.45 -12.68 -15.11
C GLU A 242 17.16 -11.87 -15.30
N CYS A 243 16.12 -12.11 -14.49
CA CYS A 243 14.88 -11.35 -14.55
C CYS A 243 15.08 -9.96 -13.93
N PRO A 244 15.01 -8.85 -14.70
CA PRO A 244 15.19 -7.51 -14.12
C PRO A 244 14.13 -7.21 -13.06
N THR A 245 12.88 -7.55 -13.38
CA THR A 245 11.73 -7.11 -12.58
C THR A 245 11.46 -8.00 -11.36
N GLY A 246 12.15 -9.13 -11.24
CA GLY A 246 11.94 -10.11 -10.18
C GLY A 246 10.66 -10.93 -10.31
N CYS A 247 9.94 -10.85 -11.43
CA CYS A 247 8.61 -11.46 -11.56
C CYS A 247 8.62 -13.00 -11.66
N LEU A 248 9.79 -13.63 -11.66
CA LEU A 248 9.98 -15.07 -11.66
C LEU A 248 10.51 -15.54 -10.30
N GLU A 249 10.04 -16.68 -9.80
CA GLU A 249 10.59 -17.35 -8.62
C GLU A 249 10.78 -18.84 -8.88
N GLY A 250 11.54 -19.53 -8.02
CA GLY A 250 11.61 -20.99 -8.04
C GLY A 250 10.48 -21.59 -7.22
N VAL A 251 9.79 -22.59 -7.75
CA VAL A 251 8.88 -23.45 -6.97
C VAL A 251 9.30 -24.91 -7.10
N PRO A 252 9.17 -25.72 -6.04
CA PRO A 252 9.43 -27.15 -6.12
C PRO A 252 8.55 -27.81 -7.20
N GLU A 253 9.16 -28.63 -8.06
CA GLU A 253 8.41 -29.35 -9.11
C GLU A 253 7.64 -30.56 -8.54
N LEU A 254 8.19 -31.24 -7.53
CA LEU A 254 7.60 -32.39 -6.83
C LEU A 254 8.04 -32.41 -5.36
N ASP A 255 7.06 -32.50 -4.45
CA ASP A 255 7.30 -32.89 -3.05
C ASP A 255 7.18 -34.42 -2.96
N PHE A 256 8.28 -35.10 -2.65
CA PHE A 256 8.26 -36.52 -2.32
C PHE A 256 8.24 -36.69 -0.80
N ASP A 257 7.36 -37.56 -0.29
CA ASP A 257 7.25 -37.95 1.14
C ASP A 257 8.55 -38.56 1.72
N THR A 258 9.58 -38.76 0.90
CA THR A 258 10.90 -39.26 1.29
C THR A 258 11.85 -38.17 1.78
N GLY A 259 11.41 -36.89 1.83
CA GLY A 259 12.23 -35.77 2.28
C GLY A 259 13.26 -35.29 1.26
N VAL A 260 13.19 -35.78 0.02
CA VAL A 260 14.03 -35.31 -1.09
C VAL A 260 13.24 -34.30 -1.91
N VAL A 261 13.46 -33.01 -1.65
CA VAL A 261 13.01 -31.94 -2.55
C VAL A 261 13.86 -32.01 -3.82
N ARG A 262 13.26 -32.27 -4.98
CA ARG A 262 13.97 -32.13 -6.27
C ARG A 262 13.55 -30.84 -6.97
N MET A 263 14.59 -30.16 -7.46
CA MET A 263 14.61 -29.17 -8.54
C MET A 263 13.50 -28.11 -8.51
N ASP A 264 13.83 -26.91 -8.01
CA ASP A 264 12.88 -25.78 -8.16
C ASP A 264 12.87 -25.33 -9.63
N THR A 265 11.68 -25.30 -10.22
CA THR A 265 11.43 -24.82 -11.57
C THR A 265 10.99 -23.36 -11.53
N ALA A 266 11.25 -22.63 -12.62
CA ALA A 266 10.86 -21.24 -12.70
C ALA A 266 9.33 -21.09 -12.78
N PHE A 267 8.82 -20.13 -12.03
CA PHE A 267 7.40 -19.89 -11.79
C PHE A 267 7.09 -18.39 -11.79
N ALA A 268 5.88 -18.02 -12.18
CA ALA A 268 5.41 -16.64 -12.11
C ALA A 268 4.45 -16.45 -10.93
N ILE A 269 4.80 -15.52 -10.05
CA ILE A 269 4.12 -15.28 -8.77
C ILE A 269 2.78 -14.54 -8.97
N THR A 270 2.79 -13.60 -9.90
CA THR A 270 1.73 -12.59 -10.07
C THR A 270 0.81 -12.93 -11.25
N GLN A 271 -0.46 -12.56 -11.14
CA GLN A 271 -1.48 -12.83 -12.18
C GLN A 271 -1.34 -11.93 -13.44
N GLY A 272 -0.23 -11.19 -13.59
CA GLY A 272 0.05 -10.30 -14.73
C GLY A 272 0.32 -11.02 -16.07
N LEU A 273 1.14 -10.44 -16.95
CA LEU A 273 1.39 -10.97 -18.32
C LEU A 273 1.87 -12.45 -18.37
N HIS A 274 2.41 -13.00 -17.27
CA HIS A 274 2.79 -14.42 -17.13
C HIS A 274 1.74 -15.27 -16.38
N GLY A 275 0.75 -14.61 -15.79
CA GLY A 275 -0.21 -15.17 -14.83
C GLY A 275 -1.25 -16.12 -15.41
N ARG A 276 -1.41 -16.21 -16.74
CA ARG A 276 -2.32 -17.21 -17.34
C ARG A 276 -1.89 -18.64 -17.00
N GLN A 277 -0.59 -18.87 -16.83
CA GLN A 277 -0.08 -20.15 -16.34
C GLN A 277 -0.01 -20.24 -14.82
N ALA A 278 0.12 -19.12 -14.09
CA ALA A 278 0.25 -19.17 -12.63
C ALA A 278 -0.91 -19.93 -11.96
N GLU A 279 -2.15 -19.73 -12.42
CA GLU A 279 -3.30 -20.48 -11.92
C GLU A 279 -3.26 -21.97 -12.32
N GLN A 280 -2.93 -22.27 -13.57
CA GLN A 280 -2.79 -23.65 -14.07
C GLN A 280 -1.68 -24.41 -13.32
N LEU A 281 -0.59 -23.72 -13.00
CA LEU A 281 0.57 -24.28 -12.33
C LEU A 281 0.36 -24.43 -10.82
N ARG A 282 -0.39 -23.53 -10.15
CA ARG A 282 -0.82 -23.71 -8.75
C ARG A 282 -1.63 -25.00 -8.55
N GLN A 283 -2.31 -25.47 -9.60
CA GLN A 283 -3.09 -26.70 -9.56
C GLN A 283 -2.25 -27.96 -9.84
N VAL A 284 -0.96 -27.85 -10.20
CA VAL A 284 -0.08 -29.00 -10.51
C VAL A 284 -0.05 -30.05 -9.39
N PRO A 285 0.04 -29.70 -8.09
CA PRO A 285 -0.03 -30.70 -7.01
C PRO A 285 -1.35 -31.49 -6.98
N ASN A 286 -2.43 -30.93 -7.57
CA ASN A 286 -3.74 -31.55 -7.64
C ASN A 286 -4.00 -32.28 -8.98
N LEU A 287 -3.06 -32.24 -9.93
CA LEU A 287 -3.19 -32.96 -11.19
C LEU A 287 -2.86 -34.44 -10.97
N PRO A 288 -3.54 -35.37 -11.68
CA PRO A 288 -3.16 -36.78 -11.64
C PRO A 288 -1.70 -36.95 -12.11
N PRO A 289 -0.98 -37.99 -11.63
CA PRO A 289 0.34 -38.32 -12.12
C PRO A 289 0.33 -38.42 -13.64
N LYS A 290 1.37 -37.92 -14.31
CA LYS A 290 1.46 -38.01 -15.76
C LYS A 290 1.40 -39.47 -16.20
N ASP A 291 0.53 -39.78 -17.15
CA ASP A 291 0.48 -41.09 -17.81
C ASP A 291 1.65 -41.18 -18.80
N ILE A 292 2.79 -41.64 -18.30
CA ILE A 292 4.03 -41.76 -19.06
C ILE A 292 3.89 -42.82 -20.17
N GLU A 293 2.97 -43.79 -20.02
CA GLU A 293 2.80 -44.88 -20.99
C GLU A 293 1.99 -44.46 -22.23
N ASN A 294 1.14 -43.43 -22.12
CA ASN A 294 0.29 -42.96 -23.22
C ASN A 294 0.60 -41.54 -23.72
N TRP A 295 1.79 -41.00 -23.44
CA TRP A 295 2.14 -39.64 -23.81
C TRP A 295 2.35 -39.51 -25.34
N ARG A 296 1.40 -38.88 -26.03
CA ARG A 296 1.49 -38.49 -27.45
C ARG A 296 1.92 -37.04 -27.61
#